data_AF-A0A7V9V511-F1
#
_entry.id   AF-A0A7V9V511-F1
#
_cell.length_a   1.000
_cell.length_b   1.000
_cell.length_c   1.000
_cell.angle_alpha   90.00
_cell.angle_beta   90.00
_cell.angle_gamma   90.00
#
_symmetry.space_group_name_H-M   'P 1'
#
loop_
_entity.id
_entity.type
_entity.pdbx_description
1 polymer ?
#
loop_
_entity_poly.entity_id
_entity_poly.type
_entity_poly.pdbx_seq_one_letter_code
_entity_poly.pdbx_strand_id
1 'polypeptide(L)'
;ADAHIEQERGPDVVMAFRWTEGRNEFGVPGMITADWNRAAGKGTHATLSRFDIHNTLIAAGPDFRREFADHLPTGNVDIAPTILRILDVTPVATLDGRVLSEAMTLPSAETPEVKTETLRASREFGSDKWRQYLKISKIGEQVYLDEGNSGD
;
A
#
# COMPACT_ATOMS: atom_id res chain seq x y z
N ALA A 1 16.01 -3.69 -1.01
CA ALA A 1 15.71 -3.90 0.43
C ALA A 1 14.46 -3.12 0.88
N ASP A 2 14.47 -1.78 0.87
CA ASP A 2 13.43 -0.97 1.56
C ASP A 2 12.00 -0.99 0.96
N ALA A 3 11.86 -1.39 -0.30
CA ALA A 3 10.55 -1.53 -0.95
C ALA A 3 9.94 -2.95 -0.81
N HIS A 4 10.63 -3.89 -0.16
CA HIS A 4 10.17 -5.26 0.08
C HIS A 4 9.72 -6.03 -1.19
N ILE A 5 10.34 -5.76 -2.34
CA ILE A 5 10.07 -6.42 -3.63
C ILE A 5 11.06 -7.53 -3.99
N GLU A 6 11.85 -7.98 -3.03
CA GLU A 6 12.91 -8.96 -3.28
C GLU A 6 12.35 -10.38 -3.22
N GLN A 7 12.57 -11.13 -4.29
CA GLN A 7 12.13 -12.52 -4.42
C GLN A 7 13.10 -13.29 -5.29
N GLU A 8 13.27 -14.59 -5.01
CA GLU A 8 14.20 -15.49 -5.75
C GLU A 8 13.96 -15.48 -7.26
N ARG A 9 12.70 -15.30 -7.68
CA ARG A 9 12.27 -15.27 -9.09
C ARG A 9 11.82 -13.88 -9.53
N GLY A 10 12.32 -12.84 -8.86
CA GLY A 10 12.03 -11.45 -9.20
C GLY A 10 12.65 -11.03 -10.54
N PRO A 11 12.12 -9.96 -11.16
CA PRO A 11 12.77 -9.36 -12.31
C PRO A 11 14.07 -8.63 -11.90
N ASP A 12 15.01 -8.49 -12.83
CA ASP A 12 16.24 -7.72 -12.60
C ASP A 12 15.97 -6.23 -12.37
N VAL A 13 14.89 -5.71 -12.98
CA VAL A 13 14.48 -4.31 -12.90
C VAL A 13 12.96 -4.24 -12.76
N VAL A 14 12.50 -3.47 -11.76
CA VAL A 14 11.10 -3.09 -11.59
C VAL A 14 10.98 -1.58 -11.82
N MET A 15 9.94 -1.17 -12.55
CA MET A 15 9.64 0.23 -12.79
C MET A 15 8.18 0.52 -12.50
N ALA A 16 7.91 1.69 -11.92
CA ALA A 16 6.58 2.29 -11.85
C ALA A 16 6.63 3.62 -12.59
N PHE A 17 5.70 3.85 -13.52
CA PHE A 17 5.64 5.10 -14.25
C PHE A 17 5.06 6.23 -13.41
N ARG A 18 5.45 7.46 -13.76
CA ARG A 18 4.92 8.69 -13.17
C ARG A 18 3.40 8.72 -13.31
N TRP A 19 2.71 8.97 -12.21
CA TRP A 19 1.28 9.26 -12.16
C TRP A 19 1.04 10.73 -11.80
N THR A 20 -0.16 11.23 -12.04
CA THR A 20 -0.57 12.60 -11.68
C THR A 20 -1.97 12.64 -11.08
N GLU A 21 -2.27 13.71 -10.34
CA GLU A 21 -3.62 13.97 -9.81
C GLU A 21 -4.58 14.60 -10.84
N GLY A 22 -4.15 14.67 -12.11
CA GLY A 22 -5.00 15.12 -13.20
C GLY A 22 -6.30 14.32 -13.25
N ARG A 23 -7.36 14.93 -13.77
CA ARG A 23 -8.67 14.30 -13.91
C ARG A 23 -8.93 13.90 -15.36
N ASN A 24 -9.57 12.75 -15.56
CA ASN A 24 -10.06 12.34 -16.89
C ASN A 24 -11.30 13.13 -17.32
N GLU A 25 -11.86 12.82 -18.49
CA GLU A 25 -13.05 13.48 -19.04
C GLU A 25 -14.31 13.35 -18.15
N PHE A 26 -14.34 12.39 -17.23
CA PHE A 26 -15.41 12.18 -16.25
C PHE A 26 -15.13 12.82 -14.89
N GLY A 27 -14.03 13.58 -14.76
CA GLY A 27 -13.63 14.20 -13.52
C GLY A 27 -12.96 13.26 -12.51
N VAL A 28 -12.59 12.03 -12.89
CA VAL A 28 -11.94 11.07 -11.99
C VAL A 28 -10.43 11.32 -11.93
N PRO A 29 -9.81 11.52 -10.74
CA PRO A 29 -8.38 11.76 -10.60
C PRO A 29 -7.54 10.48 -10.76
N GLY A 30 -6.23 10.64 -10.97
CA GLY A 30 -5.28 9.51 -11.03
C GLY A 30 -4.86 9.15 -12.45
N MET A 31 -4.34 10.13 -13.17
CA MET A 31 -3.93 9.96 -14.57
C MET A 31 -2.54 9.31 -14.66
N ILE A 32 -2.44 8.34 -15.56
CA ILE A 32 -1.22 7.57 -15.85
C ILE A 32 -1.05 7.45 -17.35
N THR A 33 0.18 7.21 -17.79
CA THR A 33 0.46 6.74 -19.15
C THR A 33 0.51 5.22 -19.13
N ALA A 34 -0.32 4.59 -19.94
CA ALA A 34 -0.46 3.14 -20.01
C ALA A 34 -0.29 2.62 -21.45
N ASP A 35 -0.17 1.30 -21.58
CA ASP A 35 0.04 0.63 -22.86
C ASP A 35 -1.09 0.87 -23.88
N TRP A 36 -0.69 0.79 -25.15
CA TRP A 36 -1.44 1.28 -26.31
C TRP A 36 -2.79 0.58 -26.56
N ASN A 37 -3.05 -0.59 -25.97
CA ASN A 37 -4.29 -1.34 -26.21
C ASN A 37 -5.50 -0.82 -25.44
N ARG A 38 -5.35 0.25 -24.65
CA ARG A 38 -6.45 0.92 -23.95
C ARG A 38 -6.61 2.35 -24.44
N ALA A 39 -7.82 2.68 -24.89
CA ALA A 39 -8.18 4.08 -25.17
C ALA A 39 -8.22 4.89 -23.86
N ALA A 40 -8.03 6.20 -23.95
CA ALA A 40 -8.26 7.11 -22.84
C ALA A 40 -9.65 6.88 -22.22
N GLY A 41 -9.75 6.98 -20.90
CA GLY A 41 -10.99 6.73 -20.16
C GLY A 41 -11.29 5.26 -19.84
N LYS A 42 -10.55 4.28 -20.40
CA LYS A 42 -10.77 2.85 -20.12
C LYS A 42 -10.14 2.32 -18.82
N GLY A 43 -9.30 3.12 -18.17
CA GLY A 43 -8.66 2.79 -16.89
C GLY A 43 -7.65 1.65 -16.96
N THR A 44 -6.65 1.70 -16.07
CA THR A 44 -5.78 0.57 -15.71
C THR A 44 -5.14 0.88 -14.36
N HIS A 45 -4.45 -0.10 -13.78
CA HIS A 45 -3.67 0.01 -12.54
C HIS A 45 -2.23 -0.49 -12.80
N ALA A 46 -1.45 -0.67 -11.73
CA ALA A 46 -0.06 -1.13 -11.67
C ALA A 46 0.98 0.00 -11.54
N THR A 47 0.58 1.07 -10.86
CA THR A 47 1.47 2.16 -10.47
C THR A 47 1.66 2.24 -8.96
N LEU A 48 2.60 3.08 -8.52
CA LEU A 48 2.74 3.46 -7.12
C LEU A 48 1.84 4.67 -6.76
N SER A 49 0.75 4.89 -7.50
CA SER A 49 -0.20 5.92 -7.17
C SER A 49 -1.01 5.55 -5.94
N ARG A 50 -1.31 6.52 -5.07
CA ARG A 50 -2.30 6.32 -4.01
C ARG A 50 -3.67 5.89 -4.56
N PHE A 51 -4.00 6.24 -5.82
CA PHE A 51 -5.23 5.82 -6.48
C PHE A 51 -5.23 4.33 -6.87
N ASP A 52 -4.05 3.69 -6.94
CA ASP A 52 -3.89 2.26 -7.19
C ASP A 52 -3.66 1.47 -5.88
N ILE A 53 -2.91 2.04 -4.94
CA ILE A 53 -2.50 1.34 -3.72
C ILE A 53 -3.59 1.36 -2.64
N HIS A 54 -4.27 2.49 -2.43
CA HIS A 54 -5.21 2.65 -1.33
C HIS A 54 -6.57 2.02 -1.66
N ASN A 55 -6.74 0.77 -1.24
CA ASN A 55 -7.98 0.01 -1.36
C ASN A 55 -8.84 0.14 -0.09
N THR A 56 -10.11 -0.30 -0.16
CA THR A 56 -11.01 -0.36 1.00
C THR A 56 -11.17 -1.79 1.47
N LEU A 57 -10.83 -2.06 2.73
CA LEU A 57 -11.16 -3.31 3.42
C LEU A 57 -12.47 -3.13 4.20
N ILE A 58 -13.42 -4.04 4.02
CA ILE A 58 -14.66 -4.08 4.79
C ILE A 58 -14.68 -5.39 5.57
N ALA A 59 -14.78 -5.30 6.89
CA ALA A 59 -14.90 -6.43 7.79
C ALA A 59 -16.24 -6.38 8.52
N ALA A 60 -16.90 -7.54 8.64
CA ALA A 60 -18.18 -7.67 9.33
C ALA A 60 -18.27 -9.02 10.03
N GLY A 61 -18.56 -9.00 11.32
CA GLY A 61 -18.65 -10.18 12.17
C GLY A 61 -18.72 -9.81 13.65
N PRO A 62 -18.99 -10.78 14.54
CA PRO A 62 -19.09 -10.53 15.98
C PRO A 62 -17.74 -10.13 16.61
N ASP A 63 -16.63 -10.49 15.97
CA ASP A 63 -15.27 -10.20 16.44
C ASP A 63 -14.79 -8.78 16.09
N PHE A 64 -15.51 -8.06 15.24
CA PHE A 64 -15.15 -6.70 14.82
C PHE A 64 -15.98 -5.62 15.52
N ARG A 65 -15.37 -4.47 15.75
CA ARG A 65 -16.05 -3.28 16.26
C ARG A 65 -17.13 -2.84 15.26
N ARG A 66 -18.30 -2.51 15.78
CA ARG A 66 -19.42 -1.98 14.98
C ARG A 66 -19.24 -0.48 14.78
N GLU A 67 -19.69 0.01 13.63
CA GLU A 67 -19.71 1.45 13.30
C GLU A 67 -18.31 2.11 13.46
N PHE A 68 -17.27 1.33 13.22
CA PHE A 68 -15.89 1.74 13.39
C PHE A 68 -15.24 1.91 12.02
N ALA A 69 -14.65 3.08 11.80
CA ALA A 69 -13.77 3.33 10.67
C ALA A 69 -12.33 3.27 11.18
N ASP A 70 -11.58 2.31 10.65
CA ASP A 70 -10.15 2.21 10.91
C ASP A 70 -9.39 3.03 9.87
N HIS A 71 -8.49 3.89 10.35
CA HIS A 71 -7.63 4.74 9.52
C HIS A 71 -6.15 4.39 9.66
N LEU A 72 -5.84 3.32 10.41
CA LEU A 72 -4.48 2.83 10.51
C LEU A 72 -4.05 2.15 9.19
N PRO A 73 -2.76 2.23 8.83
CA PRO A 73 -2.21 1.47 7.71
C PRO A 73 -2.48 -0.03 7.82
N THR A 74 -3.03 -0.61 6.76
CA THR A 74 -3.32 -2.03 6.61
C THR A 74 -3.03 -2.49 5.19
N GLY A 75 -2.83 -3.79 5.00
CA GLY A 75 -2.61 -4.40 3.70
C GLY A 75 -3.20 -5.80 3.59
N ASN A 76 -3.23 -6.35 2.37
CA ASN A 76 -3.79 -7.69 2.11
C ASN A 76 -3.10 -8.79 2.94
N VAL A 77 -1.82 -8.59 3.29
CA VAL A 77 -1.04 -9.51 4.13
C VAL A 77 -1.62 -9.67 5.54
N ASP A 78 -2.40 -8.69 6.03
CA ASP A 78 -3.00 -8.69 7.36
C ASP A 78 -4.32 -9.49 7.44
N ILE A 79 -4.89 -9.84 6.28
CA ILE A 79 -6.17 -10.57 6.21
C ILE A 79 -6.01 -11.97 6.81
N ALA A 80 -5.01 -12.72 6.36
CA ALA A 80 -4.76 -14.09 6.83
C ALA A 80 -4.52 -14.18 8.35
N PRO A 81 -3.58 -13.43 8.97
CA PRO A 81 -3.36 -13.50 10.41
C PRO A 81 -4.60 -13.06 11.21
N THR A 82 -5.38 -12.09 10.71
CA THR A 82 -6.63 -11.67 11.36
C THR A 82 -7.69 -12.78 11.33
N ILE A 83 -7.87 -13.46 10.20
CA ILE A 83 -8.82 -14.59 10.08
C ILE A 83 -8.39 -15.75 11.00
N LEU A 84 -7.10 -16.12 10.98
CA LEU A 84 -6.60 -17.20 11.84
C LEU A 84 -6.79 -16.88 13.32
N ARG A 85 -6.62 -15.61 13.72
CA ARG A 85 -6.90 -15.15 15.08
C ARG A 85 -8.37 -15.35 15.47
N ILE A 86 -9.31 -15.03 14.58
CA ILE A 86 -10.75 -15.24 14.80
C ILE A 86 -11.08 -16.73 14.94
N LEU A 87 -10.46 -17.57 14.13
CA LEU A 87 -10.68 -19.02 14.14
C LEU A 87 -9.93 -19.76 15.25
N ASP A 88 -9.14 -19.06 16.06
CA ASP A 88 -8.24 -19.64 17.07
C ASP A 88 -7.29 -20.70 16.49
N VAL A 89 -6.76 -20.42 15.28
CA VAL A 89 -5.83 -21.30 14.58
C VAL A 89 -4.42 -20.73 14.65
N THR A 90 -3.49 -21.51 15.20
CA THR A 90 -2.06 -21.16 15.19
C THR A 90 -1.47 -21.35 13.80
N PRO A 91 -0.85 -20.32 13.20
CA PRO A 91 -0.22 -20.45 11.90
C PRO A 91 0.97 -21.41 11.97
N VAL A 92 1.14 -22.22 10.93
CA VAL A 92 2.24 -23.21 10.82
C VAL A 92 3.59 -22.59 10.42
N ALA A 93 3.57 -21.32 10.01
CA ALA A 93 4.74 -20.54 9.61
C ALA A 93 4.51 -19.06 9.95
N THR A 94 5.58 -18.28 9.99
CA THR A 94 5.48 -16.82 10.13
C THR A 94 4.72 -16.24 8.94
N LEU A 95 3.79 -15.32 9.21
CA LEU A 95 3.06 -14.57 8.22
C LEU A 95 3.65 -13.16 8.10
N ASP A 96 3.59 -12.56 6.91
CA ASP A 96 4.15 -11.23 6.67
C ASP A 96 3.36 -10.12 7.38
N GLY A 97 2.04 -10.29 7.48
CA GLY A 97 1.13 -9.32 8.07
C GLY A 97 0.94 -9.46 9.57
N ARG A 98 0.24 -8.48 10.14
CA ARG A 98 -0.15 -8.43 11.56
C ARG A 98 -1.64 -8.71 11.71
N VAL A 99 -2.05 -9.02 12.94
CA VAL A 99 -3.47 -9.02 13.30
C VAL A 99 -3.96 -7.57 13.37
N LEU A 100 -5.10 -7.28 12.74
CA LEU A 100 -5.79 -5.98 12.83
C LEU A 100 -6.58 -5.84 14.14
N SER A 101 -5.88 -5.95 15.27
CA SER A 101 -6.49 -6.01 16.61
C SER A 101 -7.22 -4.71 16.99
N GLU A 102 -6.82 -3.57 16.45
CA GLU A 102 -7.46 -2.26 16.64
C GLU A 102 -8.92 -2.23 16.13
N ALA A 103 -9.24 -3.10 15.18
CA ALA A 103 -10.57 -3.25 14.59
C ALA A 103 -11.43 -4.31 15.31
N MET A 104 -10.85 -5.08 16.25
CA MET A 104 -11.53 -6.19 16.94
C MET A 104 -12.17 -5.77 18.28
N THR A 105 -13.11 -6.57 18.78
CA THR A 105 -13.85 -6.29 20.04
C THR A 105 -13.12 -6.74 21.32
N LEU A 106 -12.13 -7.64 21.20
CA LEU A 106 -11.29 -8.09 22.32
C LEU A 106 -10.50 -6.91 22.93
N PRO A 107 -10.01 -7.02 24.19
CA PRO A 107 -9.42 -5.88 24.89
C PRO A 107 -8.37 -5.20 24.01
N SER A 108 -8.66 -3.95 23.66
CA SER A 108 -7.84 -3.12 22.80
C SER A 108 -6.39 -3.25 23.24
N ALA A 109 -5.54 -3.83 22.38
CA ALA A 109 -4.15 -3.45 22.42
C ALA A 109 -4.12 -1.92 22.26
N GLU A 110 -3.16 -1.25 22.91
CA GLU A 110 -2.96 0.18 22.68
C GLU A 110 -2.95 0.46 21.18
N THR A 111 -3.58 1.56 20.75
CA THR A 111 -3.54 1.98 19.35
C THR A 111 -2.09 1.99 18.90
N PRO A 112 -1.72 1.18 17.89
CA PRO A 112 -0.32 1.08 17.51
C PRO A 112 0.20 2.42 17.04
N GLU A 113 1.44 2.75 17.43
CA GLU A 113 2.13 3.93 16.93
C GLU A 113 2.36 3.77 15.43
N VAL A 114 1.93 4.78 14.65
CA VAL A 114 2.17 4.85 13.20
C VAL A 114 3.35 5.77 12.94
N LYS A 115 4.34 5.28 12.19
CA LYS A 115 5.47 6.10 11.72
C LYS A 115 5.42 6.19 10.19
N THR A 116 5.35 7.42 9.68
CA THR A 116 5.42 7.67 8.24
C THR A 116 6.80 8.18 7.88
N GLU A 117 7.38 7.64 6.82
CA GLU A 117 8.66 8.10 6.27
C GLU A 117 8.57 8.30 4.76
N THR A 118 9.47 9.11 4.22
CA THR A 118 9.60 9.32 2.77
C THR A 118 11.04 9.07 2.36
N LEU A 119 11.25 7.93 1.73
CA LEU A 119 12.50 7.55 1.09
C LEU A 119 12.66 8.37 -0.19
N ARG A 120 13.85 8.91 -0.44
CA ARG A 120 14.14 9.72 -1.63
C ARG A 120 15.40 9.24 -2.30
N ALA A 121 15.40 9.24 -3.62
CA ALA A 121 16.59 9.00 -4.42
C ALA A 121 16.69 10.07 -5.51
N SER A 122 17.93 10.46 -5.83
CA SER A 122 18.19 11.41 -6.90
C SER A 122 19.49 11.10 -7.60
N ARG A 123 19.57 11.42 -8.89
CA ARG A 123 20.77 11.24 -9.69
C ARG A 123 20.90 12.34 -10.74
N GLU A 124 22.10 12.88 -10.88
CA GLU A 124 22.45 13.86 -11.90
C GLU A 124 22.90 13.16 -13.19
N PHE A 125 22.45 13.69 -14.33
CA PHE A 125 22.75 13.22 -15.67
C PHE A 125 23.05 14.43 -16.57
N GLY A 126 24.31 14.86 -16.60
CA GLY A 126 24.70 16.07 -17.33
C GLY A 126 24.05 17.32 -16.72
N SER A 127 23.23 18.02 -17.50
CA SER A 127 22.43 19.16 -17.02
C SER A 127 21.12 18.77 -16.36
N ASP A 128 20.71 17.50 -16.45
CA ASP A 128 19.42 17.03 -15.94
C ASP A 128 19.57 16.39 -14.57
N LYS A 129 18.50 16.46 -13.77
CA LYS A 129 18.42 15.82 -12.45
C LYS A 129 17.17 14.97 -12.36
N TRP A 130 17.36 13.68 -12.14
CA TRP A 130 16.29 12.75 -11.82
C TRP A 130 16.07 12.68 -10.31
N ARG A 131 14.81 12.65 -9.89
CA ARG A 131 14.36 12.54 -8.49
C ARG A 131 13.15 11.61 -8.39
N GLN A 132 13.14 10.76 -7.38
CA GLN A 132 12.00 9.95 -7.00
C GLN A 132 11.82 9.91 -5.49
N TYR A 133 10.60 9.60 -5.06
CA TYR A 133 10.28 9.31 -3.68
C TYR A 133 9.41 8.05 -3.55
N LEU A 134 9.49 7.42 -2.37
CA LEU A 134 8.56 6.40 -1.91
C LEU A 134 8.15 6.76 -0.48
N LYS A 135 6.85 7.00 -0.29
CA LYS A 135 6.24 7.25 1.01
C LYS A 135 5.71 5.94 1.55
N ILE A 136 6.06 5.64 2.79
CA ILE A 136 5.63 4.42 3.47
C ILE A 136 5.18 4.74 4.89
N SER A 137 4.25 3.94 5.38
CA SER A 137 3.80 3.94 6.76
C SER A 137 4.20 2.64 7.46
N LYS A 138 4.53 2.72 8.74
CA LYS A 138 5.01 1.60 9.56
C LYS A 138 4.19 1.45 10.83
N ILE A 139 3.85 0.21 11.16
CA ILE A 139 3.28 -0.20 12.44
C ILE A 139 4.12 -1.38 12.94
N GLY A 140 4.87 -1.19 14.04
CA GLY A 140 5.84 -2.18 14.49
C GLY A 140 6.87 -2.47 13.39
N GLU A 141 6.95 -3.72 12.95
CA GLU A 141 7.83 -4.16 11.87
C GLU A 141 7.16 -4.14 10.48
N GLN A 142 5.84 -3.97 10.43
CA GLN A 142 5.06 -3.99 9.19
C GLN A 142 5.23 -2.67 8.44
N VAL A 143 5.44 -2.78 7.13
CA VAL A 143 5.65 -1.66 6.20
C VAL A 143 4.53 -1.66 5.16
N TYR A 144 3.87 -0.52 4.99
CA TYR A 144 2.82 -0.29 4.01
C TYR A 144 3.27 0.80 3.04
N LEU A 145 3.10 0.56 1.75
CA LEU A 145 3.37 1.57 0.74
C LEU A 145 2.18 2.54 0.71
N ASP A 146 2.43 3.85 0.76
CA ASP A 146 1.37 4.86 0.63
C ASP A 146 1.31 5.35 -0.82
N GLU A 147 2.46 5.77 -1.35
CA GLU A 147 2.62 6.18 -2.74
C GLU A 147 4.10 6.32 -3.09
N GLY A 148 4.41 6.28 -4.39
CA GLY A 148 5.72 6.59 -4.92
C GLY A 148 5.60 7.29 -6.26
N ASN A 149 6.44 8.28 -6.51
CA ASN A 149 6.39 9.05 -7.74
C ASN A 149 7.76 9.67 -8.07
N SER A 150 7.83 10.28 -9.25
CA SER A 150 8.91 11.18 -9.66
C SER A 150 8.57 12.64 -9.34
N GLY A 151 9.57 13.44 -8.96
CA GLY A 151 9.42 14.84 -8.51
C GLY A 151 9.81 15.00 -7.04
N ASP A 152 10.27 16.15 -6.52
CA ASP A 152 10.14 17.57 -6.93
C ASP A 152 10.92 18.04 -8.16
#